data_AF-A0A9N9P3Z6-F1
#
_entry.id   AF-A0A9N9P3Z6-F1
#
_cell.length_a   1.000
_cell.length_b   1.000
_cell.length_c   1.000
_cell.angle_alpha   90.00
_cell.angle_beta   90.00
_cell.angle_gamma   90.00
#
_symmetry.space_group_name_H-M   'P 1'
#
loop_
_entity.id
_entity.type
_entity.pdbx_description
1 polymer ?
#
loop_
_entity_poly.entity_id
_entity_poly.type
_entity_poly.pdbx_seq_one_letter_code
_entity_poly.pdbx_strand_id
1 'polypeptide(L)'
;GYSKFGLKDYDITVELTATRRTGFHRYKFPKIEDGARVILDLSHVLRNVNGAWMKYHGGVISSVSSTQIRGFGRYSNLWSSSPAFNVYFCSQFKTPAKSFATFWSHKIYPDTTYQTGMNSIGAIMSFDTSKENVILSRVGISFISANNA
;
A
#
# COMPACT_ATOMS: atom_id res chain seq x y z
N GLY A 1 18.97 -6.63 3.25
CA GLY A 1 18.21 -7.87 2.99
C GLY A 1 17.53 -7.76 1.65
N TYR A 2 17.26 -8.88 0.98
CA TYR A 2 16.64 -8.91 -0.35
C TYR A 2 15.75 -10.14 -0.48
N SER A 3 14.56 -9.96 -1.06
CA SER A 3 13.62 -11.05 -1.37
C SER A 3 13.09 -10.88 -2.79
N LYS A 4 12.93 -11.99 -3.51
CA LYS A 4 12.36 -12.04 -4.86
C LYS A 4 11.39 -13.20 -4.98
N PHE A 5 10.21 -12.96 -5.51
CA PHE A 5 9.19 -13.99 -5.73
C PHE A 5 8.26 -13.60 -6.89
N GLY A 6 7.54 -14.58 -7.44
CA GLY A 6 6.60 -14.38 -8.54
C GLY A 6 5.15 -14.56 -8.08
N LEU A 7 4.27 -13.68 -8.56
CA LEU A 7 2.82 -13.82 -8.46
C LEU A 7 2.32 -14.49 -9.75
N LYS A 8 2.20 -15.81 -9.72
CA LYS A 8 1.96 -16.64 -10.92
C LYS A 8 0.67 -16.26 -11.65
N ASP A 9 -0.42 -16.02 -10.91
CA ASP A 9 -1.73 -15.70 -11.48
C ASP A 9 -1.74 -14.38 -12.27
N TYR A 10 -0.75 -13.53 -12.04
CA TYR A 10 -0.64 -12.21 -12.66
C TYR A 10 0.59 -12.05 -13.57
N ASP A 11 1.46 -13.06 -13.65
CA ASP A 11 2.76 -12.97 -14.31
C ASP A 11 3.60 -11.75 -13.85
N ILE A 12 3.56 -11.45 -12.55
CA ILE A 12 4.30 -10.34 -11.94
C ILE A 12 5.49 -10.87 -11.15
N THR A 13 6.68 -10.30 -11.38
CA THR A 13 7.83 -10.52 -10.47
C THR A 13 7.91 -9.39 -9.46
N VAL A 14 8.03 -9.74 -8.18
CA VAL A 14 8.18 -8.80 -7.06
C VAL A 14 9.57 -8.95 -6.45
N GLU A 15 10.24 -7.82 -6.26
CA GLU A 15 11.52 -7.73 -5.55
C GLU A 15 11.41 -6.69 -4.44
N LEU A 16 11.83 -7.07 -3.23
CA LEU A 16 11.73 -6.27 -2.02
C LEU A 16 13.09 -6.14 -1.34
N THR A 17 13.43 -4.93 -0.92
CA THR A 17 14.58 -4.63 -0.04
C THR A 17 14.20 -3.52 0.93
N ALA A 18 15.03 -3.23 1.92
CA ALA A 18 14.77 -2.21 2.91
C ALA A 18 16.04 -1.55 3.43
N THR A 19 15.89 -0.29 3.86
CA THR A 19 16.81 0.42 4.74
C THR A 19 16.24 0.42 6.17
N ARG A 20 16.82 1.21 7.08
CA ARG A 20 16.37 1.28 8.47
C ARG A 20 14.90 1.70 8.64
N ARG A 21 14.37 2.56 7.77
CA ARG A 21 13.00 3.14 7.91
C ARG A 21 12.18 3.14 6.62
N THR A 22 12.72 2.59 5.53
CA THR A 22 12.08 2.64 4.21
C THR A 22 12.19 1.30 3.52
N GLY A 23 11.05 0.76 3.09
CA GLY A 23 10.96 -0.38 2.18
C GLY A 23 11.05 0.07 0.72
N PHE A 24 11.70 -0.72 -0.12
CA PHE A 24 11.81 -0.50 -1.56
C PHE A 24 11.22 -1.70 -2.29
N HIS A 25 10.26 -1.41 -3.16
CA HIS A 25 9.54 -2.40 -3.92
C HIS A 25 9.83 -2.20 -5.40
N ARG A 26 10.06 -3.31 -6.11
CA ARG A 26 10.18 -3.34 -7.56
C ARG A 26 9.23 -4.39 -8.10
N TYR A 27 8.27 -3.94 -8.88
CA TYR A 27 7.28 -4.77 -9.56
C TYR A 27 7.59 -4.81 -11.04
N LYS A 28 7.86 -5.99 -11.60
CA LYS A 28 7.95 -6.18 -13.05
C LYS A 28 6.63 -6.79 -13.52
N PHE A 29 5.84 -5.99 -14.23
CA PHE A 29 4.56 -6.38 -14.81
C PHE A 29 4.75 -6.99 -16.22
N PRO A 30 3.76 -7.72 -16.74
CA PRO A 30 3.59 -7.92 -18.17
C PRO A 30 3.51 -6.56 -18.89
N LYS A 31 3.86 -6.50 -20.17
CA LYS A 31 3.71 -5.27 -20.95
C LYS A 31 2.25 -5.08 -21.35
N ILE A 32 1.53 -4.26 -20.60
CA ILE A 32 0.11 -3.95 -20.83
C ILE A 32 -0.13 -2.45 -20.71
N GLU A 33 -0.98 -1.91 -21.59
CA GLU A 33 -1.34 -0.48 -21.57
C GLU A 33 -2.31 -0.16 -20.42
N ASP A 34 -3.24 -1.08 -20.15
CA ASP A 34 -4.20 -1.00 -19.06
C ASP A 34 -4.18 -2.29 -18.24
N GLY A 35 -4.41 -2.17 -16.92
CA GLY A 35 -4.55 -3.30 -16.01
C GLY A 35 -3.39 -3.50 -15.02
N ALA A 36 -2.25 -2.84 -15.21
CA ALA A 36 -1.18 -2.85 -14.20
C ALA A 36 -1.59 -1.99 -13.00
N ARG A 37 -1.91 -2.64 -11.88
CA ARG A 37 -2.43 -1.98 -10.67
C ARG A 37 -1.58 -2.30 -9.46
N VAL A 38 -1.33 -1.28 -8.64
CA VAL A 38 -0.80 -1.43 -7.29
C VAL A 38 -1.90 -1.03 -6.31
N ILE A 39 -2.25 -1.95 -5.41
CA ILE A 39 -3.30 -1.76 -4.41
C ILE A 39 -2.64 -1.59 -3.04
N LEU A 40 -2.99 -0.51 -2.34
CA LEU A 40 -2.64 -0.32 -0.93
C LEU A 40 -3.90 -0.53 -0.09
N ASP A 41 -3.91 -1.59 0.71
CA ASP A 41 -5.00 -1.92 1.65
C ASP A 41 -4.56 -1.65 3.09
N LEU A 42 -5.24 -0.73 3.79
CA LEU A 42 -4.95 -0.41 5.19
C LEU A 42 -5.55 -1.38 6.18
N SER A 43 -6.51 -2.19 5.76
CA SER A 43 -7.22 -3.10 6.66
C SER A 43 -6.54 -4.46 6.83
N HIS A 44 -5.57 -4.76 5.97
CA HIS A 44 -4.82 -5.99 6.06
C HIS A 44 -3.97 -6.01 7.34
N VAL A 45 -4.29 -6.93 8.25
CA VAL A 45 -3.56 -7.15 9.50
C VAL A 45 -3.22 -8.63 9.65
N LEU A 46 -2.14 -8.93 10.38
CA LEU A 46 -1.79 -10.30 10.70
C LEU A 46 -2.82 -10.88 11.68
N ARG A 47 -3.48 -11.96 11.25
CA ARG A 47 -4.39 -12.75 12.09
C ARG A 47 -3.72 -14.08 12.41
N ASN A 48 -3.83 -14.53 13.66
CA ASN A 48 -3.37 -15.86 14.09
C ASN A 48 -1.86 -16.11 14.02
N VAL A 49 -1.04 -15.06 14.10
CA VAL A 49 0.41 -15.21 14.20
C VAL A 49 0.78 -15.29 15.68
N ASN A 50 1.26 -16.45 16.13
CA ASN A 50 1.69 -16.70 17.53
C ASN A 50 0.65 -16.31 18.60
N GLY A 51 -0.64 -16.54 18.33
CA GLY A 51 -1.74 -16.20 19.24
C GLY A 51 -2.12 -14.71 19.27
N ALA A 52 -1.47 -13.86 18.46
CA ALA A 52 -1.81 -12.45 18.33
C ALA A 52 -2.99 -12.24 17.37
N TRP A 53 -3.91 -11.37 17.78
CA TRP A 53 -5.10 -10.98 17.02
C TRP A 53 -5.10 -9.47 16.81
N MET A 54 -4.33 -9.03 15.81
CA MET A 54 -4.32 -7.62 15.42
C MET A 54 -5.71 -7.18 14.99
N LYS A 55 -6.05 -5.94 15.35
CA LYS A 55 -7.30 -5.31 14.92
C LYS A 55 -7.01 -4.02 14.19
N TYR A 56 -7.68 -3.82 13.06
CA TYR A 56 -7.76 -2.56 12.35
C TYR A 56 -8.97 -1.78 12.87
N HIS A 57 -8.79 -0.48 13.13
CA HIS A 57 -9.82 0.41 13.68
C HIS A 57 -10.21 1.53 12.71
N GLY A 58 -9.74 1.46 11.47
CA GLY A 58 -9.91 2.50 10.49
C GLY A 58 -8.67 3.33 10.25
N GLY A 59 -8.79 4.27 9.33
CA GLY A 59 -7.66 5.06 8.86
C GLY A 59 -8.07 6.08 7.82
N VAL A 60 -7.05 6.72 7.26
CA VAL A 60 -7.16 7.66 6.15
C VAL A 60 -6.10 7.30 5.13
N ILE A 61 -6.47 7.26 3.86
CA ILE A 61 -5.55 7.12 2.73
C ILE A 61 -5.84 8.19 1.69
N SER A 62 -4.77 8.78 1.14
CA SER A 62 -4.90 9.79 0.09
C SER A 62 -3.79 9.71 -0.94
N SER A 63 -4.17 9.71 -2.21
CA SER A 63 -3.29 9.93 -3.36
C SER A 63 -3.08 11.44 -3.52
N VAL A 64 -1.95 11.96 -3.07
CA VAL A 64 -1.67 13.41 -3.04
C VAL A 64 -1.02 13.92 -4.32
N SER A 65 -0.50 13.03 -5.15
CA SER A 65 -0.03 13.33 -6.50
C SER A 65 -0.09 12.07 -7.35
N SER A 66 0.27 12.17 -8.63
CA SER A 66 0.35 11.01 -9.51
C SER A 66 1.43 10.00 -9.13
N THR A 67 2.30 10.35 -8.20
CA THR A 67 3.41 9.51 -7.77
C THR A 67 3.41 9.26 -6.27
N GLN A 68 2.46 9.80 -5.50
CA GLN A 68 2.54 9.77 -4.04
C GLN A 68 1.20 9.45 -3.39
N ILE A 69 1.23 8.49 -2.46
CA ILE A 69 0.13 8.14 -1.57
C ILE A 69 0.62 8.29 -0.13
N ARG A 70 -0.19 8.88 0.74
CA ARG A 70 0.08 8.95 2.18
C ARG A 70 -1.16 8.66 2.99
N GLY A 71 -0.96 8.36 4.26
CA GLY A 71 -2.08 8.12 5.16
C GLY A 71 -1.66 7.57 6.50
N PHE A 72 -2.63 7.04 7.23
CA PHE A 72 -2.39 6.25 8.42
C PHE A 72 -3.49 5.22 8.63
N GLY A 73 -3.13 4.10 9.23
CA GLY A 73 -4.08 3.16 9.81
C GLY A 73 -3.96 3.16 11.33
N ARG A 74 -5.08 2.93 12.02
CA ARG A 74 -5.13 2.73 13.46
C ARG A 74 -5.25 1.25 13.77
N TYR A 75 -4.33 0.74 14.59
CA TYR A 75 -4.22 -0.68 14.89
C TYR A 75 -4.11 -0.92 16.39
N SER A 76 -4.43 -2.13 16.85
CA SER A 76 -4.19 -2.58 18.23
C SER A 76 -3.77 -4.05 18.24
N ASN A 77 -3.32 -4.55 19.39
CA ASN A 77 -2.98 -5.96 19.60
C ASN A 77 -1.84 -6.49 18.70
N LEU A 78 -0.83 -5.67 18.40
CA LEU A 78 0.34 -6.10 17.64
C LEU A 78 1.21 -7.10 18.43
N TRP A 79 1.38 -6.87 19.74
CA TRP A 79 2.01 -7.81 20.68
C TRP A 79 1.23 -7.80 22.00
N SER A 80 0.50 -8.87 22.31
CA SER A 80 -0.22 -9.06 23.58
C SER A 80 -0.94 -7.82 24.12
N SER A 81 -2.13 -7.52 23.59
CA SER A 81 -3.05 -6.50 24.13
C SER A 81 -2.55 -5.04 24.10
N SER A 82 -1.63 -4.69 23.20
CA SER A 82 -1.19 -3.30 23.05
C SER A 82 -2.38 -2.37 22.74
N PRO A 83 -2.46 -1.16 23.36
CA PRO A 83 -3.51 -0.18 23.07
C PRO A 83 -3.49 0.26 21.62
N ALA A 84 -4.56 0.94 21.18
CA ALA A 84 -4.65 1.39 19.80
C ALA A 84 -3.60 2.48 19.48
N PHE A 85 -2.83 2.31 18.40
CA PHE A 85 -1.80 3.24 17.92
C PHE A 85 -1.96 3.49 16.42
N ASN A 86 -1.42 4.61 15.95
CA ASN A 86 -1.40 4.96 14.53
C ASN A 86 -0.08 4.52 13.89
N VAL A 87 -0.16 3.99 12.68
CA VAL A 87 1.00 3.83 11.79
C VAL A 87 0.75 4.70 10.57
N TYR A 88 1.55 5.74 10.45
CA TYR A 88 1.58 6.63 9.30
C TYR A 88 2.49 6.05 8.23
N PHE A 89 2.16 6.31 6.97
CA PHE A 89 2.99 5.91 5.84
C PHE A 89 3.00 6.97 4.75
N CYS A 90 4.07 6.96 3.97
CA CYS A 90 4.17 7.68 2.71
C CYS A 90 4.82 6.75 1.67
N SER A 91 4.09 6.47 0.59
CA SER A 91 4.56 5.71 -0.56
C SER A 91 4.81 6.64 -1.74
N GLN A 92 5.99 6.54 -2.34
CA GLN A 92 6.40 7.30 -3.51
C GLN A 92 6.77 6.34 -4.64
N PHE A 93 6.10 6.50 -5.76
CA PHE A 93 6.37 5.79 -7.01
C PHE A 93 7.33 6.60 -7.88
N LYS A 94 8.17 5.90 -8.65
CA LYS A 94 9.04 6.53 -9.66
C LYS A 94 8.23 6.92 -10.90
N THR A 95 7.30 6.07 -11.32
CA THR A 95 6.46 6.26 -12.49
C THR A 95 5.14 6.91 -12.07
N PRO A 96 4.66 7.96 -12.74
CA PRO A 96 3.32 8.51 -12.51
C PRO A 96 2.23 7.50 -12.85
N ALA A 97 1.21 7.39 -12.00
CA ALA A 97 -0.01 6.64 -12.29
C ALA A 97 -0.87 7.36 -13.33
N LYS A 98 -1.51 6.56 -14.20
CA LYS A 98 -2.46 7.00 -15.22
C LYS A 98 -3.82 7.36 -14.60
N SER A 99 -4.23 6.65 -13.55
CA SER A 99 -5.49 6.90 -12.85
C SER A 99 -5.47 6.41 -11.40
N PHE A 100 -6.44 6.89 -10.62
CA PHE A 100 -6.62 6.61 -9.20
C PHE A 100 -8.03 6.10 -8.93
N ALA A 101 -8.15 5.24 -7.94
CA ALA A 101 -9.42 4.92 -7.32
C ALA A 101 -9.19 4.66 -5.83
N THR A 102 -10.24 4.82 -5.04
CA THR A 102 -10.28 4.28 -3.67
C THR A 102 -11.27 3.15 -3.57
N PHE A 103 -11.18 2.37 -2.50
CA PHE A 103 -12.22 1.42 -2.17
C PHE A 103 -12.67 1.56 -0.71
N TRP A 104 -13.93 1.24 -0.46
CA TRP A 104 -14.50 1.06 0.86
C TRP A 104 -15.29 -0.25 0.88
N SER A 105 -14.86 -1.17 1.73
CA SER A 105 -15.28 -2.57 1.70
C SER A 105 -15.09 -3.15 0.29
N HIS A 106 -16.16 -3.61 -0.35
CA HIS A 106 -16.15 -4.19 -1.69
C HIS A 106 -16.45 -3.16 -2.79
N LYS A 107 -16.75 -1.91 -2.44
CA LYS A 107 -17.13 -0.87 -3.41
C LYS A 107 -15.90 -0.06 -3.82
N ILE A 108 -15.65 -0.03 -5.13
CA ILE A 108 -14.63 0.79 -5.75
C ILE A 108 -15.25 2.14 -6.14
N TYR A 109 -14.52 3.21 -5.88
CA TYR A 109 -14.85 4.57 -6.27
C TYR A 109 -13.79 5.03 -7.27
N PRO A 110 -14.10 5.03 -8.58
CA PRO A 110 -13.20 5.55 -9.60
C PRO A 110 -12.96 7.05 -9.42
N ASP A 111 -11.79 7.52 -9.85
CA ASP A 111 -11.41 8.93 -9.88
C ASP A 111 -11.45 9.64 -8.51
N THR A 112 -11.36 8.87 -7.43
CA THR A 112 -11.22 9.37 -6.07
C THR A 112 -9.79 9.23 -5.57
N THR A 113 -9.35 10.23 -4.81
CA THR A 113 -7.99 10.34 -4.27
C THR A 113 -7.95 10.35 -2.75
N TYR A 114 -9.09 10.18 -2.09
CA TYR A 114 -9.20 10.23 -0.63
C TYR A 114 -10.23 9.21 -0.14
N GLN A 115 -9.88 8.47 0.91
CA GLN A 115 -10.79 7.57 1.59
C GLN A 115 -10.50 7.55 3.10
N THR A 116 -11.58 7.53 3.88
CA THR A 116 -11.54 7.31 5.33
C THR A 116 -12.64 6.35 5.75
N GLY A 117 -12.49 5.75 6.93
CA GLY A 117 -13.51 4.90 7.52
C GLY A 117 -12.93 3.78 8.38
N MET A 118 -13.83 3.09 9.10
CA MET A 118 -13.49 1.97 9.99
C MET A 118 -13.48 0.61 9.29
N ASN A 119 -14.13 0.51 8.12
CA ASN A 119 -14.13 -0.70 7.29
C ASN A 119 -12.85 -0.79 6.44
N SER A 120 -12.73 -1.88 5.67
CA SER A 120 -11.65 -2.04 4.70
C SER A 120 -11.58 -0.85 3.75
N ILE A 121 -10.45 -0.16 3.73
CA ILE A 121 -10.21 0.97 2.83
C ILE A 121 -8.83 0.88 2.23
N GLY A 122 -8.69 1.49 1.05
CA GLY A 122 -7.42 1.56 0.37
C GLY A 122 -7.46 2.41 -0.88
N ALA A 123 -6.33 2.42 -1.57
CA ALA A 123 -6.11 3.14 -2.81
C ALA A 123 -5.60 2.18 -3.89
N ILE A 124 -6.00 2.46 -5.12
CA ILE A 124 -5.63 1.72 -6.32
C ILE A 124 -4.94 2.71 -7.25
N MET A 125 -3.70 2.41 -7.60
CA MET A 125 -2.90 3.14 -8.59
C MET A 125 -2.84 2.32 -9.86
N SER A 126 -3.23 2.88 -10.99
CA SER A 126 -3.12 2.21 -12.30
C SER A 126 -1.97 2.81 -13.11
N PHE A 127 -1.21 1.96 -13.79
CA PHE A 127 -0.03 2.35 -14.58
C PHE A 127 -0.13 1.81 -16.01
N ASP A 128 0.43 2.56 -16.96
CA ASP A 128 0.75 2.04 -18.29
C ASP A 128 2.14 1.41 -18.24
N THR A 129 2.20 0.12 -18.57
CA THR A 129 3.43 -0.69 -18.54
C THR A 129 3.86 -1.17 -19.92
N SER A 130 3.24 -0.65 -20.99
CA SER A 130 3.55 -1.01 -22.38
C SER A 130 5.00 -0.63 -22.77
N LYS A 131 5.46 0.55 -22.34
CA LYS A 131 6.80 1.09 -22.61
C LYS A 131 7.82 0.74 -21.52
N GLU A 132 7.46 0.97 -20.26
CA GLU A 132 8.27 0.69 -19.08
C GLU A 132 7.47 -0.24 -18.14
N ASN A 133 7.82 -1.51 -18.10
CA ASN A 133 7.07 -2.51 -17.33
C ASN A 133 7.58 -2.73 -15.90
N VAL A 134 8.46 -1.85 -15.43
CA VAL A 134 8.99 -1.88 -14.07
C VAL A 134 8.43 -0.69 -13.28
N ILE A 135 7.64 -0.99 -12.26
CA ILE A 135 7.13 0.00 -11.31
C ILE A 135 7.96 -0.07 -10.04
N LEU A 136 8.62 1.04 -9.71
CA LEU A 136 9.39 1.20 -8.48
C LEU A 136 8.60 2.02 -7.47
N SER A 137 8.59 1.56 -6.22
CA SER A 137 8.02 2.27 -5.09
C SER A 137 8.98 2.25 -3.91
N ARG A 138 9.00 3.34 -3.14
CA ARG A 138 9.58 3.38 -1.80
C ARG A 138 8.50 3.76 -0.80
N VAL A 139 8.48 3.11 0.35
CA VAL A 139 7.50 3.37 1.41
C VAL A 139 8.20 3.59 2.74
N GLY A 140 7.97 4.76 3.32
CA GLY A 140 8.37 5.07 4.70
C GLY A 140 7.20 4.88 5.65
N ILE A 141 7.52 4.59 6.91
CA ILE A 141 6.55 4.46 8.00
C ILE A 141 6.97 5.25 9.23
N SER A 142 6.00 5.70 10.00
CA SER A 142 6.23 6.47 11.23
C SER A 142 5.10 6.24 12.23
N PHE A 143 5.42 6.27 13.52
CA PHE A 143 4.43 6.30 14.61
C PHE A 143 4.02 7.73 15.00
N ILE A 144 4.61 8.75 14.36
CA ILE A 144 4.43 10.16 14.73
C ILE A 144 3.52 10.89 13.74
N SER A 145 3.88 10.88 12.45
CA SER A 145 3.16 11.61 11.41
C SER A 145 3.52 11.11 10.01
N ALA A 146 2.69 11.44 9.01
CA ALA A 146 2.98 11.14 7.61
C ALA A 146 4.10 12.01 7.02
N ASN A 147 4.45 13.14 7.63
CA ASN A 147 5.61 13.95 7.20
C ASN A 147 6.94 13.34 7.67
N ASN A 148 6.91 12.61 8.79
CA ASN A 148 8.06 11.90 9.32
C ASN A 148 8.26 10.52 8.64
N ALA A 149 7.24 10.05 7.91
CA ALA A 149 7.26 8.81 7.13
C ALA A 149 7.84 9.09 5.75
#